data_AF-A0A8C4SSW2-F1
#
_entry.id   AF-A0A8C4SSW2-F1
#
_cell.length_a   1.000
_cell.length_b   1.000
_cell.length_c   1.000
_cell.angle_alpha   90.00
_cell.angle_beta   90.00
_cell.angle_gamma   90.00
#
_symmetry.space_group_name_H-M   'P 1'
#
loop_
_entity.id
_entity.type
_entity.pdbx_description
1 polymer ?
#
loop_
_entity_poly.entity_id
_entity_poly.type
_entity_poly.pdbx_seq_one_letter_code
_entity_poly.pdbx_strand_id
1 'polypeptide(L)'
;MKMIVLRRFRVLIVMVFLVACTLHIVIDLLPRLEKRAVAAGAPANPAAGSGCSCAHRPSDEPQNWGKQRARTGSAQPGWPSKHTLRILQDFSNEPGSNLTSQSLEKSPGSADKTEAFRRLEDFAQSGGHLVGDKQFIQDASPKRERNGGPSKLSALFQHPLYRIPIPQLSEDDTLFNMNTDLRFNPKAAENQEWPNEGTDEEEYTPTGEPSADSYPNWLKFHIGINRYELYSRDGTVIESLVKDLVLQKIVSVAMKSGGTQLKLIMTFQNYGQALFKPMKQTREQETPPDFFYFSDFERHNAEIAAFHLDRILDFRRVPPVAGRLVNMTKEIRDVTRDKKLWRTFFISPANNICFYGECSYYCSTEHALCGKPDQIEGSLAAFLPDLALAKRKTWRNPWRRSYHKRKKAEWEVDPDYCEEVKQTPPYDTGTRLLDIMDMTIFDFLMGNMDRHHYETFEKFGNETFIIHLDNGRGFGKYSHDETSILVPLTQCCRIRKSTHSRLQLLAKEEFKLSDLLEESLLQDRLSPILYRPHLEAMDRRLRIILRVLNDCIEKDGYSNVVENDLDRDIADTITSKR
;
A
#
# COMPACT_ATOMS: atom_id res chain seq x y z
N MET A 1 -17.10 52.87 -32.57
CA MET A 1 -17.25 52.63 -31.11
C MET A 1 -16.57 51.36 -30.59
N LYS A 2 -16.85 50.14 -31.09
CA LYS A 2 -16.37 48.86 -30.50
C LYS A 2 -14.86 48.77 -30.19
N MET A 3 -13.96 49.26 -31.05
CA MET A 3 -12.49 49.19 -30.78
C MET A 3 -11.99 50.07 -29.63
N ILE A 4 -12.69 51.17 -29.29
CA ILE A 4 -12.28 52.07 -28.18
C ILE A 4 -12.57 51.42 -26.83
N VAL A 5 -13.70 50.71 -26.72
CA VAL A 5 -14.08 49.95 -25.52
C VAL A 5 -13.06 48.84 -25.24
N LEU A 6 -12.66 48.08 -26.25
CA LEU A 6 -11.65 47.01 -26.15
C LEU A 6 -10.26 47.54 -25.72
N ARG A 7 -9.84 48.71 -26.21
CA ARG A 7 -8.61 49.36 -25.72
C ARG A 7 -8.72 49.83 -24.27
N ARG A 8 -9.83 50.46 -23.88
CA ARG A 8 -10.07 50.88 -22.49
C ARG A 8 -10.09 49.69 -21.53
N PHE A 9 -10.72 48.58 -21.90
CA PHE A 9 -10.77 47.36 -21.10
C PHE A 9 -9.38 46.73 -20.88
N ARG A 10 -8.54 46.69 -21.92
CA ARG A 10 -7.14 46.22 -21.80
C ARG A 10 -6.29 47.11 -20.90
N VAL A 11 -6.45 48.44 -20.99
CA VAL A 11 -5.76 49.38 -20.06
C VAL A 11 -6.22 49.18 -18.62
N LEU A 12 -7.51 48.89 -18.40
CA LEU A 12 -8.07 48.62 -17.08
C LEU A 12 -7.49 47.34 -16.46
N ILE A 13 -7.38 46.25 -17.25
CA ILE A 13 -6.72 45.00 -16.82
C ILE A 13 -5.26 45.25 -16.45
N VAL A 14 -4.51 45.99 -17.26
CA VAL A 14 -3.10 46.32 -16.96
C VAL A 14 -2.97 47.17 -15.70
N MET A 15 -3.87 48.14 -15.48
CA MET A 15 -3.89 48.92 -14.23
C MET A 15 -4.19 48.06 -13.00
N VAL A 16 -5.18 47.17 -13.07
CA VAL A 16 -5.49 46.23 -11.97
C VAL A 16 -4.31 45.31 -11.68
N PHE A 17 -3.63 44.80 -12.70
CA PHE A 17 -2.44 43.96 -12.53
C PHE A 17 -1.27 44.72 -11.90
N LEU A 18 -1.03 45.97 -12.32
CA LEU A 18 -0.01 46.83 -11.71
C LEU A 18 -0.31 47.14 -10.24
N VAL A 19 -1.56 47.42 -9.89
CA VAL A 19 -1.98 47.64 -8.49
C VAL A 19 -1.83 46.37 -7.65
N ALA A 20 -2.16 45.19 -8.19
CA ALA A 20 -1.92 43.92 -7.50
C ALA A 20 -0.42 43.68 -7.26
N CYS A 21 0.43 43.91 -8.27
CA CYS A 21 1.88 43.79 -8.13
C CYS A 21 2.46 44.78 -7.11
N THR A 22 2.03 46.06 -7.09
CA THR A 22 2.52 47.01 -6.08
C THR A 22 2.03 46.66 -4.68
N LEU A 23 0.80 46.16 -4.53
CA LEU A 23 0.29 45.69 -3.24
C LEU A 23 1.11 44.51 -2.70
N HIS A 24 1.41 43.51 -3.52
CA HIS A 24 2.27 42.38 -3.14
C HIS A 24 3.69 42.84 -2.76
N ILE A 25 4.30 43.75 -3.52
CA ILE A 25 5.63 44.30 -3.22
C ILE A 25 5.61 45.07 -1.87
N VAL A 26 4.55 45.82 -1.58
CA VAL A 26 4.40 46.53 -0.29
C VAL A 26 4.21 45.55 0.86
N ILE A 27 3.36 44.52 0.70
CA ILE A 27 3.13 43.49 1.72
C ILE A 27 4.41 42.70 2.04
N ASP A 28 5.25 42.38 1.05
CA ASP A 28 6.53 41.67 1.28
C ASP A 28 7.64 42.58 1.85
N LEU A 29 7.57 43.90 1.63
CA LEU A 29 8.56 44.86 2.13
C LEU A 29 8.25 45.39 3.54
N LEU A 30 6.97 45.53 3.91
CA LEU A 30 6.56 46.03 5.24
C LEU A 30 7.21 45.24 6.41
N PRO A 31 7.18 43.88 6.45
CA PRO A 31 7.82 43.09 7.51
C PRO A 31 9.35 43.22 7.55
N ARG A 32 9.97 43.67 6.45
CA ARG A 32 11.43 43.87 6.35
C ARG A 32 11.86 45.28 6.75
N LEU A 33 10.94 46.26 6.70
CA LEU A 33 11.19 47.62 7.14
C LEU A 33 10.94 47.77 8.66
N GLU A 34 9.90 47.15 9.23
CA GLU A 34 9.73 47.10 10.70
C GLU A 34 10.94 46.47 11.40
N LYS A 35 11.43 45.33 10.90
CA LYS A 35 12.64 44.67 11.44
C LYS A 35 13.92 45.51 11.32
N ARG A 36 13.95 46.54 10.47
CA ARG A 36 15.07 47.50 10.39
C ARG A 36 14.86 48.73 11.25
N ALA A 37 13.62 49.19 11.44
CA ALA A 37 13.32 50.30 12.36
C ALA A 37 13.63 49.92 13.81
N VAL A 38 13.24 48.72 14.25
CA VAL A 38 13.53 48.19 15.59
C VAL A 38 15.04 48.00 15.84
N ALA A 39 15.83 47.79 14.77
CA ALA A 39 17.28 47.59 14.86
C ALA A 39 18.12 48.88 14.81
N ALA A 40 17.50 50.06 14.61
CA ALA A 40 18.22 51.30 14.27
C ALA A 40 17.85 52.53 15.12
N GLY A 41 17.01 52.40 16.16
CA GLY A 41 16.52 53.56 16.91
C GLY A 41 16.11 53.29 18.35
N ALA A 42 17.09 53.29 19.27
CA ALA A 42 16.86 53.44 20.71
C ALA A 42 18.03 54.21 21.35
N PRO A 43 17.88 55.52 21.66
CA PRO A 43 18.87 56.27 22.42
C PRO A 43 18.76 56.00 23.93
N ALA A 44 19.89 56.18 24.63
CA ALA A 44 20.06 56.10 26.09
C ALA A 44 19.27 57.22 26.82
N ASN A 45 19.14 57.32 28.16
CA ASN A 45 19.83 56.77 29.34
C ASN A 45 18.97 57.20 30.60
N PRO A 46 19.41 57.12 31.89
CA PRO A 46 20.53 56.41 32.50
C PRO A 46 20.15 55.53 33.73
N ALA A 47 21.12 54.75 34.21
CA ALA A 47 21.10 54.12 35.53
C ALA A 47 21.69 55.03 36.63
N ALA A 48 21.43 54.69 37.89
CA ALA A 48 22.18 55.19 39.06
C ALA A 48 22.69 54.01 39.90
N GLY A 49 23.95 54.07 40.34
CA GLY A 49 24.46 53.28 41.49
C GLY A 49 25.35 52.05 41.21
N SER A 50 26.67 52.28 41.13
CA SER A 50 27.78 51.50 41.76
C SER A 50 27.87 49.95 41.68
N GLY A 51 29.05 49.41 41.29
CA GLY A 51 29.48 48.06 41.75
C GLY A 51 30.48 47.23 40.90
N CYS A 52 31.78 47.59 40.92
CA CYS A 52 32.99 46.74 40.75
C CYS A 52 33.03 45.41 39.92
N SER A 53 33.80 45.46 38.81
CA SER A 53 35.06 44.70 38.57
C SER A 53 35.13 43.22 38.11
N CYS A 54 35.86 43.05 36.98
CA CYS A 54 36.71 41.92 36.53
C CYS A 54 36.07 40.57 36.09
N ALA A 55 36.68 39.75 35.21
CA ALA A 55 37.62 39.93 34.08
C ALA A 55 37.84 38.57 33.37
N HIS A 56 37.91 38.51 32.02
CA HIS A 56 38.88 37.74 31.18
C HIS A 56 38.43 37.54 29.71
N ARG A 57 39.43 37.27 28.85
CA ARG A 57 39.49 37.14 27.37
C ARG A 57 40.75 36.26 27.06
N PRO A 58 41.12 35.87 25.81
CA PRO A 58 40.42 35.83 24.51
C PRO A 58 40.73 34.51 23.70
N SER A 59 40.89 34.60 22.36
CA SER A 59 41.57 33.69 21.39
C SER A 59 40.70 32.62 20.67
N ASP A 60 40.75 32.43 19.33
CA ASP A 60 41.40 33.17 18.22
C ASP A 60 40.69 32.96 16.84
N GLU A 61 40.89 33.90 15.91
CA GLU A 61 40.65 33.83 14.44
C GLU A 61 42.01 33.53 13.72
N PRO A 62 42.18 33.42 12.36
CA PRO A 62 41.46 34.05 11.24
C PRO A 62 41.10 33.01 10.13
N GLN A 63 41.01 33.21 8.80
CA GLN A 63 41.34 34.33 7.88
C GLN A 63 40.44 34.31 6.61
N ASN A 64 40.89 34.89 5.49
CA ASN A 64 40.05 35.46 4.42
C ASN A 64 40.87 35.65 3.12
N TRP A 65 40.27 35.52 1.91
CA TRP A 65 40.51 36.35 0.70
C TRP A 65 39.89 35.81 -0.61
N GLY A 66 39.47 36.73 -1.51
CA GLY A 66 39.14 36.46 -2.92
C GLY A 66 38.06 37.37 -3.51
N LYS A 67 38.38 38.25 -4.47
CA LYS A 67 37.48 39.31 -4.99
C LYS A 67 37.43 39.35 -6.54
N GLN A 68 36.33 39.88 -7.08
CA GLN A 68 36.06 40.21 -8.50
C GLN A 68 35.84 38.99 -9.43
N ARG A 69 35.07 39.08 -10.53
CA ARG A 69 34.70 40.22 -11.40
C ARG A 69 33.31 40.03 -12.04
N ALA A 70 32.63 41.10 -12.47
CA ALA A 70 31.29 41.04 -13.07
C ALA A 70 31.28 41.35 -14.59
N ARG A 71 30.34 40.74 -15.36
CA ARG A 71 29.70 41.31 -16.56
C ARG A 71 28.50 40.49 -17.08
N THR A 72 27.30 41.07 -16.92
CA THR A 72 26.15 41.13 -17.87
C THR A 72 25.86 40.03 -18.90
N GLY A 73 24.65 39.44 -18.85
CA GLY A 73 24.02 38.72 -19.99
C GLY A 73 22.67 38.06 -19.67
N SER A 74 21.56 38.61 -20.21
CA SER A 74 20.19 38.05 -20.45
C SER A 74 19.63 36.82 -19.70
N ALA A 75 18.36 36.89 -19.29
CA ALA A 75 17.65 35.87 -18.50
C ALA A 75 16.69 34.94 -19.30
N GLN A 76 16.53 33.69 -18.82
CA GLN A 76 15.29 32.88 -18.74
C GLN A 76 15.50 31.79 -17.64
N PRO A 77 14.47 31.30 -16.91
CA PRO A 77 14.65 30.41 -15.76
C PRO A 77 14.64 28.92 -16.14
N GLY A 78 15.73 28.21 -15.84
CA GLY A 78 15.87 26.77 -16.07
C GLY A 78 15.29 25.90 -14.95
N TRP A 79 14.67 24.77 -15.32
CA TRP A 79 14.25 23.71 -14.39
C TRP A 79 15.46 22.98 -13.77
N PRO A 80 15.34 22.39 -12.56
CA PRO A 80 16.42 21.59 -11.96
C PRO A 80 16.82 20.37 -12.80
N SER A 81 18.11 20.03 -12.76
CA SER A 81 18.78 19.16 -13.74
C SER A 81 18.53 17.65 -13.58
N LYS A 82 18.49 16.95 -14.72
CA LYS A 82 18.36 15.49 -14.86
C LYS A 82 19.59 14.67 -14.39
N HIS A 83 20.35 15.12 -13.40
CA HIS A 83 21.63 14.49 -13.04
C HIS A 83 21.58 13.46 -11.91
N THR A 84 20.45 13.31 -11.21
CA THR A 84 20.29 12.31 -10.13
C THR A 84 19.85 10.92 -10.63
N LEU A 85 19.46 10.79 -11.90
CA LEU A 85 18.95 9.54 -12.49
C LEU A 85 20.02 8.68 -13.20
N ARG A 86 21.29 9.08 -13.17
CA ARG A 86 22.40 8.39 -13.87
C ARG A 86 23.29 7.52 -12.97
N ILE A 87 22.93 7.33 -11.70
CA ILE A 87 23.76 6.61 -10.70
C ILE A 87 23.26 5.16 -10.48
N LEU A 88 22.38 4.64 -11.34
CA LEU A 88 21.87 3.26 -11.28
C LEU A 88 21.89 2.52 -12.64
N GLN A 89 22.66 3.00 -13.62
CA GLN A 89 22.68 2.39 -14.97
C GLN A 89 24.08 2.05 -15.54
N ASP A 90 25.18 2.51 -14.92
CA ASP A 90 26.54 2.32 -15.45
C ASP A 90 27.36 1.34 -14.57
N PHE A 91 27.04 0.05 -14.62
CA PHE A 91 27.93 -1.05 -14.18
C PHE A 91 27.81 -2.28 -15.09
N SER A 92 28.06 -2.08 -16.38
CA SER A 92 28.54 -3.12 -17.30
C SER A 92 29.26 -2.46 -18.46
N ASN A 93 30.48 -2.94 -18.75
CA ASN A 93 31.45 -2.44 -19.73
C ASN A 93 32.18 -1.14 -19.36
N GLU A 94 33.46 -1.28 -19.00
CA GLU A 94 34.60 -0.70 -19.73
C GLU A 94 35.85 -1.55 -19.45
N PRO A 95 36.76 -1.76 -20.42
CA PRO A 95 37.91 -2.65 -20.27
C PRO A 95 39.19 -1.92 -19.82
N GLY A 96 40.08 -2.65 -19.14
CA GLY A 96 41.49 -2.30 -19.04
C GLY A 96 41.86 -1.24 -18.00
N SER A 97 42.31 -1.70 -16.83
CA SER A 97 43.29 -0.94 -16.04
C SER A 97 44.43 -1.87 -15.60
N ASN A 98 45.62 -1.62 -16.14
CA ASN A 98 46.85 -2.25 -15.71
C ASN A 98 47.26 -1.67 -14.36
N LEU A 99 46.99 -2.38 -13.25
CA LEU A 99 47.74 -2.18 -12.01
C LEU A 99 48.17 -3.51 -11.42
N THR A 100 49.49 -3.60 -11.25
CA THR A 100 50.24 -4.74 -10.76
C THR A 100 49.94 -5.06 -9.30
N SER A 101 49.61 -6.31 -9.02
CA SER A 101 49.93 -6.94 -7.73
C SER A 101 50.77 -8.18 -8.00
N GLN A 102 52.04 -8.13 -7.59
CA GLN A 102 52.94 -9.28 -7.67
C GLN A 102 52.56 -10.30 -6.61
N SER A 103 52.29 -11.53 -7.02
CA SER A 103 52.42 -12.71 -6.16
C SER A 103 53.38 -13.68 -6.84
N LEU A 104 54.35 -14.17 -6.08
CA LEU A 104 55.52 -14.89 -6.62
C LEU A 104 55.15 -16.29 -7.10
N GLU A 105 55.59 -16.62 -8.30
CA GLU A 105 55.61 -18.00 -8.81
C GLU A 105 56.62 -18.85 -8.04
N LYS A 106 56.25 -20.09 -7.72
CA LYS A 106 57.13 -21.24 -7.98
C LYS A 106 56.39 -22.57 -8.04
N SER A 107 56.18 -23.07 -9.26
CA SER A 107 55.99 -24.51 -9.49
C SER A 107 57.35 -25.22 -9.41
N PRO A 108 57.36 -26.51 -9.05
CA PRO A 108 57.80 -27.47 -10.06
C PRO A 108 57.00 -28.78 -10.05
N GLY A 109 57.08 -29.52 -11.16
CA GLY A 109 56.97 -30.99 -11.11
C GLY A 109 55.81 -31.60 -11.90
N SER A 110 56.10 -32.01 -13.13
CA SER A 110 55.24 -32.88 -13.94
C SER A 110 55.24 -34.32 -13.39
N ALA A 111 54.14 -34.74 -12.75
CA ALA A 111 53.59 -36.11 -12.62
C ALA A 111 52.22 -35.98 -11.92
N ASP A 112 51.17 -36.76 -12.14
CA ASP A 112 50.96 -37.97 -12.96
C ASP A 112 49.55 -37.87 -13.59
N LYS A 113 49.36 -38.36 -14.82
CA LYS A 113 48.17 -38.12 -15.65
C LYS A 113 47.25 -39.34 -15.79
N THR A 114 47.08 -40.15 -14.73
CA THR A 114 46.53 -41.51 -14.91
C THR A 114 45.52 -42.04 -13.87
N GLU A 115 44.95 -41.23 -12.94
CA GLU A 115 44.08 -41.81 -11.89
C GLU A 115 42.74 -41.10 -11.57
N ALA A 116 42.42 -39.96 -12.20
CA ALA A 116 41.12 -39.28 -12.00
C ALA A 116 39.97 -39.81 -12.89
N PHE A 117 40.26 -40.62 -13.92
CA PHE A 117 39.27 -41.07 -14.92
C PHE A 117 38.70 -42.48 -14.68
N ARG A 118 39.08 -43.18 -13.61
CA ARG A 118 38.66 -44.58 -13.32
C ARG A 118 37.53 -44.74 -12.29
N ARG A 119 36.68 -43.71 -12.11
CA ARG A 119 35.51 -43.78 -11.19
C ARG A 119 34.19 -43.31 -11.80
N LEU A 120 34.09 -43.29 -13.13
CA LEU A 120 32.88 -42.87 -13.86
C LEU A 120 32.37 -43.91 -14.88
N GLU A 121 33.01 -45.08 -14.99
CA GLU A 121 32.61 -46.14 -15.96
C GLU A 121 31.89 -47.35 -15.31
N ASP A 122 31.99 -47.55 -13.99
CA ASP A 122 31.47 -48.75 -13.28
C ASP A 122 29.96 -48.74 -12.93
N PHE A 123 29.17 -47.81 -13.48
CA PHE A 123 27.70 -47.84 -13.34
C PHE A 123 26.94 -47.83 -14.67
N ALA A 124 27.64 -47.86 -15.81
CA ALA A 124 27.05 -47.76 -17.14
C ALA A 124 27.09 -49.08 -17.93
N GLN A 125 26.97 -50.25 -17.28
CA GLN A 125 27.08 -51.55 -17.97
C GLN A 125 26.36 -52.73 -17.31
N SER A 126 25.04 -52.62 -17.05
CA SER A 126 24.17 -53.80 -17.03
C SER A 126 22.72 -53.46 -17.42
N GLY A 127 22.11 -54.20 -18.35
CA GLY A 127 20.66 -54.18 -18.60
C GLY A 127 20.15 -53.60 -19.92
N GLY A 128 20.52 -54.19 -21.07
CA GLY A 128 19.51 -54.44 -22.11
C GLY A 128 18.66 -55.65 -21.70
N HIS A 129 17.43 -55.88 -22.16
CA HIS A 129 16.73 -55.36 -23.33
C HIS A 129 15.22 -55.64 -23.11
N LEU A 130 14.30 -54.77 -23.54
CA LEU A 130 12.95 -55.13 -24.06
C LEU A 130 12.18 -53.87 -24.51
N VAL A 131 11.24 -54.06 -25.44
CA VAL A 131 10.61 -53.02 -26.27
C VAL A 131 9.17 -52.75 -25.81
N GLY A 132 8.71 -51.49 -25.89
CA GLY A 132 7.29 -51.13 -25.83
C GLY A 132 6.97 -49.93 -24.93
N ASP A 133 6.17 -49.00 -25.45
CA ASP A 133 5.50 -47.86 -24.80
C ASP A 133 6.03 -47.32 -23.46
N LYS A 134 6.60 -46.11 -23.50
CA LYS A 134 6.66 -45.21 -22.34
C LYS A 134 5.69 -44.04 -22.53
N GLN A 135 4.54 -44.18 -21.89
CA GLN A 135 3.64 -43.07 -21.60
C GLN A 135 4.39 -41.94 -20.88
N PHE A 136 3.94 -40.70 -21.11
CA PHE A 136 4.42 -39.53 -20.37
C PHE A 136 4.27 -39.77 -18.85
N ILE A 137 5.39 -39.72 -18.12
CA ILE A 137 5.35 -39.62 -16.67
C ILE A 137 4.79 -38.25 -16.33
N GLN A 138 3.52 -38.22 -15.91
CA GLN A 138 2.96 -37.07 -15.22
C GLN A 138 3.67 -36.95 -13.87
N ASP A 139 4.33 -35.83 -13.63
CA ASP A 139 4.84 -35.53 -12.29
C ASP A 139 3.67 -35.50 -11.31
N ALA A 140 3.70 -36.44 -10.38
CA ALA A 140 2.67 -36.59 -9.37
C ALA A 140 2.77 -35.46 -8.36
N SER A 141 2.06 -34.36 -8.60
CA SER A 141 1.66 -33.44 -7.54
C SER A 141 1.03 -34.27 -6.42
N PRO A 142 1.56 -34.23 -5.18
CA PRO A 142 0.95 -34.95 -4.08
C PRO A 142 -0.40 -34.30 -3.80
N LYS A 143 -1.47 -34.92 -4.31
CA LYS A 143 -2.82 -34.67 -3.84
C LYS A 143 -2.80 -35.01 -2.35
N ARG A 144 -2.61 -34.00 -1.48
CA ARG A 144 -3.03 -34.08 -0.09
C ARG A 144 -4.48 -34.53 -0.14
N GLU A 145 -4.72 -35.76 0.27
CA GLU A 145 -6.07 -36.25 0.48
C GLU A 145 -6.79 -35.24 1.39
N ARG A 146 -8.07 -34.98 1.11
CA ARG A 146 -8.90 -34.28 2.09
C ARG A 146 -8.94 -35.15 3.33
N ASN A 147 -8.10 -34.87 4.32
CA ASN A 147 -8.28 -35.36 5.67
C ASN A 147 -9.72 -35.00 6.06
N GLY A 148 -10.58 -36.02 6.22
CA GLY A 148 -12.02 -35.86 6.45
C GLY A 148 -12.39 -35.31 7.83
N GLY A 149 -11.49 -34.51 8.44
CA GLY A 149 -11.77 -33.76 9.64
C GLY A 149 -12.62 -32.52 9.35
N PRO A 150 -13.23 -31.92 10.39
CA PRO A 150 -13.97 -30.68 10.24
C PRO A 150 -13.06 -29.53 9.78
N SER A 151 -13.60 -28.64 8.94
CA SER A 151 -12.95 -27.40 8.50
C SER A 151 -12.56 -26.53 9.70
N LYS A 152 -11.27 -26.21 9.84
CA LYS A 152 -10.77 -25.31 10.90
C LYS A 152 -11.31 -23.90 10.68
N LEU A 153 -11.35 -23.46 9.42
CA LEU A 153 -11.89 -22.15 9.04
C LEU A 153 -13.39 -22.02 9.37
N SER A 154 -14.18 -23.06 9.13
CA SER A 154 -15.59 -23.07 9.54
C SER A 154 -15.74 -23.07 11.06
N ALA A 155 -14.92 -23.85 11.78
CA ALA A 155 -14.93 -23.85 13.24
C ALA A 155 -14.57 -22.48 13.84
N LEU A 156 -13.64 -21.74 13.21
CA LEU A 156 -13.27 -20.38 13.62
C LEU A 156 -14.48 -19.43 13.57
N PHE A 157 -15.19 -19.37 12.45
CA PHE A 157 -16.37 -18.51 12.30
C PHE A 157 -17.59 -18.99 13.12
N GLN A 158 -17.55 -20.21 13.66
CA GLN A 158 -18.53 -20.69 14.64
C GLN A 158 -18.17 -20.29 16.09
N HIS A 159 -16.92 -19.93 16.37
CA HIS A 159 -16.45 -19.56 17.70
C HIS A 159 -17.11 -18.25 18.21
N PRO A 160 -17.45 -18.11 19.50
CA PRO A 160 -18.14 -16.92 20.03
C PRO A 160 -17.45 -15.58 19.72
N LEU A 161 -16.12 -15.53 19.68
CA LEU A 161 -15.34 -14.32 19.33
C LEU A 161 -15.54 -13.82 17.87
N TYR A 162 -16.19 -14.62 17.02
CA TYR A 162 -16.58 -14.29 15.65
C TYR A 162 -18.10 -14.10 15.50
N ARG A 163 -18.84 -14.16 16.62
CA ARG A 163 -20.31 -13.98 16.67
C ARG A 163 -20.74 -12.75 17.49
N ILE A 164 -19.79 -11.93 17.92
CA ILE A 164 -20.04 -10.65 18.60
C ILE A 164 -20.76 -9.71 17.60
N PRO A 165 -22.00 -9.25 17.89
CA PRO A 165 -22.70 -8.33 17.00
C PRO A 165 -21.98 -6.99 16.91
N ILE A 166 -22.21 -6.26 15.82
CA ILE A 166 -21.92 -4.82 15.79
C ILE A 166 -23.04 -4.04 16.51
N PRO A 167 -22.78 -2.80 16.95
CA PRO A 167 -23.84 -1.92 17.45
C PRO A 167 -24.98 -1.78 16.42
N GLN A 168 -26.20 -1.54 16.90
CA GLN A 168 -27.34 -1.31 16.01
C GLN A 168 -27.07 -0.08 15.12
N LEU A 169 -27.27 -0.26 13.81
CA LEU A 169 -27.01 0.79 12.82
C LEU A 169 -28.16 1.79 12.79
N SER A 170 -27.86 3.06 13.01
CA SER A 170 -28.72 4.19 12.65
C SER A 170 -28.52 4.58 11.17
N GLU A 171 -29.33 5.53 10.66
CA GLU A 171 -29.17 6.05 9.29
C GLU A 171 -27.77 6.67 9.08
N ASP A 172 -27.24 7.38 10.08
CA ASP A 172 -25.91 7.99 10.09
C ASP A 172 -24.75 6.97 10.15
N ASP A 173 -25.05 5.71 10.45
CA ASP A 173 -24.06 4.62 10.48
C ASP A 173 -23.98 3.86 9.16
N THR A 174 -24.90 4.09 8.22
CA THR A 174 -24.85 3.52 6.86
C THR A 174 -24.09 4.46 5.93
N LEU A 175 -23.34 3.95 4.94
CA LEU A 175 -22.63 4.83 4.01
C LEU A 175 -23.60 5.50 3.01
N PHE A 176 -24.59 4.75 2.51
CA PHE A 176 -25.59 5.19 1.54
C PHE A 176 -27.01 4.99 2.06
N ASN A 177 -27.82 6.05 2.03
CA ASN A 177 -29.21 5.99 2.44
C ASN A 177 -30.06 5.58 1.22
N MET A 178 -30.66 4.38 1.25
CA MET A 178 -31.36 3.83 0.07
C MET A 178 -32.53 4.70 -0.43
N ASN A 179 -33.14 5.51 0.44
CA ASN A 179 -34.28 6.36 0.11
C ASN A 179 -33.91 7.69 -0.58
N THR A 180 -32.64 8.10 -0.59
CA THR A 180 -32.23 9.42 -1.11
C THR A 180 -31.07 9.39 -2.11
N ASP A 181 -30.13 8.45 -1.94
CA ASP A 181 -28.79 8.60 -2.57
C ASP A 181 -28.62 7.76 -3.85
N LEU A 182 -29.49 6.75 -4.07
CA LEU A 182 -29.35 5.76 -5.14
C LEU A 182 -30.25 6.02 -6.36
N ARG A 183 -30.26 7.26 -6.86
CA ARG A 183 -30.62 7.51 -8.27
C ARG A 183 -29.43 7.14 -9.18
N PHE A 184 -29.15 5.84 -9.28
CA PHE A 184 -28.07 5.32 -10.10
C PHE A 184 -28.39 5.52 -11.59
N ASN A 185 -27.92 6.63 -12.16
CA ASN A 185 -27.93 6.83 -13.61
C ASN A 185 -26.65 6.21 -14.19
N PRO A 186 -26.72 5.14 -15.02
CA PRO A 186 -25.53 4.51 -15.58
C PRO A 186 -24.61 5.45 -16.36
N LYS A 187 -25.17 6.55 -16.94
CA LYS A 187 -24.40 7.56 -17.67
C LYS A 187 -23.50 8.43 -16.77
N ALA A 188 -23.64 8.37 -15.44
CA ALA A 188 -22.78 9.11 -14.49
C ALA A 188 -21.44 8.39 -14.19
N ALA A 189 -21.31 7.10 -14.54
CA ALA A 189 -20.07 6.34 -14.38
C ALA A 189 -19.08 6.52 -15.54
N GLU A 190 -19.45 7.27 -16.59
CA GLU A 190 -18.52 7.70 -17.64
C GLU A 190 -17.82 9.00 -17.23
N ASN A 191 -16.49 8.94 -17.07
CA ASN A 191 -15.66 10.12 -16.85
C ASN A 191 -15.79 11.10 -18.04
N GLN A 192 -16.25 12.33 -17.77
CA GLN A 192 -16.50 13.38 -18.76
C GLN A 192 -15.23 14.03 -19.35
N GLU A 193 -14.26 13.24 -19.84
CA GLU A 193 -13.00 13.78 -20.39
C GLU A 193 -12.60 13.23 -21.76
N TRP A 194 -13.50 12.55 -22.49
CA TRP A 194 -13.29 12.18 -23.90
C TRP A 194 -14.61 12.30 -24.70
N PRO A 195 -14.65 13.10 -25.79
CA PRO A 195 -15.83 13.16 -26.66
C PRO A 195 -15.89 11.92 -27.57
N ASN A 196 -17.00 11.18 -27.53
CA ASN A 196 -17.34 10.17 -28.53
C ASN A 196 -18.15 10.84 -29.66
N GLU A 197 -17.75 10.63 -30.93
CA GLU A 197 -18.60 10.90 -32.11
C GLU A 197 -19.11 9.56 -32.69
N GLY A 198 -20.43 9.45 -32.89
CA GLY A 198 -21.11 8.31 -33.54
C GLY A 198 -21.29 7.05 -32.65
N THR A 199 -22.40 6.30 -32.74
CA THR A 199 -23.67 6.50 -33.45
C THR A 199 -24.76 5.62 -32.80
N ASP A 200 -26.04 6.00 -32.94
CA ASP A 200 -27.26 5.18 -32.70
C ASP A 200 -27.43 4.50 -31.33
N GLU A 201 -28.04 5.23 -30.37
CA GLU A 201 -28.61 4.65 -29.14
C GLU A 201 -30.02 4.09 -29.40
N GLU A 202 -30.22 2.77 -29.35
CA GLU A 202 -31.56 2.20 -29.18
C GLU A 202 -32.01 2.33 -27.70
N GLU A 203 -33.07 3.10 -27.48
CA GLU A 203 -33.57 3.47 -26.15
C GLU A 203 -34.33 2.32 -25.47
N TYR A 204 -33.62 1.44 -24.77
CA TYR A 204 -34.25 0.45 -23.87
C TYR A 204 -34.46 1.05 -22.48
N THR A 205 -35.67 1.51 -22.18
CA THR A 205 -36.09 2.00 -20.86
C THR A 205 -36.70 0.88 -20.03
N PRO A 206 -36.04 0.38 -18.96
CA PRO A 206 -36.64 -0.62 -18.07
C PRO A 206 -37.72 0.04 -17.19
N THR A 207 -38.97 -0.33 -17.40
CA THR A 207 -40.10 0.13 -16.60
C THR A 207 -40.27 -0.71 -15.33
N GLY A 208 -39.74 -0.21 -14.21
CA GLY A 208 -39.93 -0.77 -12.88
C GLY A 208 -38.75 -0.43 -11.96
N GLU A 209 -39.02 -0.10 -10.70
CA GLU A 209 -37.96 0.07 -9.71
C GLU A 209 -37.29 -1.30 -9.46
N PRO A 210 -35.97 -1.44 -9.68
CA PRO A 210 -35.28 -2.70 -9.45
C PRO A 210 -35.27 -3.02 -7.95
N SER A 211 -35.86 -4.14 -7.56
CA SER A 211 -35.75 -4.67 -6.20
C SER A 211 -34.28 -4.82 -5.79
N ALA A 212 -33.94 -4.56 -4.52
CA ALA A 212 -32.56 -4.53 -4.04
C ALA A 212 -31.79 -5.86 -4.28
N ASP A 213 -32.51 -6.99 -4.36
CA ASP A 213 -31.95 -8.30 -4.70
C ASP A 213 -31.42 -8.39 -6.14
N SER A 214 -31.85 -7.52 -7.05
CA SER A 214 -31.38 -7.47 -8.44
C SER A 214 -30.07 -6.70 -8.64
N TYR A 215 -29.59 -5.97 -7.63
CA TYR A 215 -28.35 -5.20 -7.75
C TYR A 215 -27.10 -6.10 -7.92
N PRO A 216 -26.09 -5.65 -8.71
CA PRO A 216 -24.84 -6.38 -8.86
C PRO A 216 -24.08 -6.45 -7.54
N ASN A 217 -23.27 -7.49 -7.33
CA ASN A 217 -22.63 -7.75 -6.05
C ASN A 217 -21.69 -6.63 -5.58
N TRP A 218 -21.08 -5.88 -6.50
CA TRP A 218 -20.25 -4.72 -6.17
C TRP A 218 -21.09 -3.57 -5.57
N LEU A 219 -22.33 -3.38 -6.01
CA LEU A 219 -23.24 -2.36 -5.48
C LEU A 219 -23.81 -2.80 -4.13
N LYS A 220 -24.16 -4.10 -4.00
CA LYS A 220 -24.53 -4.70 -2.71
C LYS A 220 -23.42 -4.59 -1.67
N PHE A 221 -22.15 -4.71 -2.09
CA PHE A 221 -21.00 -4.43 -1.25
C PHE A 221 -20.94 -2.94 -0.85
N HIS A 222 -21.10 -2.00 -1.79
CA HIS A 222 -21.07 -0.56 -1.50
C HIS A 222 -22.14 -0.12 -0.50
N ILE A 223 -23.39 -0.56 -0.65
CA ILE A 223 -24.49 -0.24 0.28
C ILE A 223 -24.36 -0.93 1.64
N GLY A 224 -23.60 -2.04 1.71
CA GLY A 224 -23.32 -2.76 2.96
C GLY A 224 -22.25 -2.12 3.84
N ILE A 225 -21.52 -1.11 3.35
CA ILE A 225 -20.51 -0.39 4.13
C ILE A 225 -21.20 0.45 5.21
N ASN A 226 -20.76 0.27 6.46
CA ASN A 226 -21.28 0.99 7.61
C ASN A 226 -20.14 1.52 8.51
N ARG A 227 -20.45 2.23 9.60
CA ARG A 227 -19.47 2.89 10.49
C ARG A 227 -18.37 1.95 11.03
N TYR A 228 -18.67 0.67 11.22
CA TYR A 228 -17.83 -0.25 11.98
C TYR A 228 -17.02 -1.23 11.12
N GLU A 229 -17.46 -1.46 9.89
CA GLU A 229 -16.91 -2.51 9.01
C GLU A 229 -17.14 -2.18 7.53
N LEU A 230 -16.21 -2.66 6.69
CA LEU A 230 -16.35 -2.57 5.25
C LEU A 230 -17.27 -3.67 4.69
N TYR A 231 -17.45 -4.78 5.41
CA TYR A 231 -18.38 -5.86 5.06
C TYR A 231 -18.75 -6.76 6.25
N SER A 232 -19.96 -7.35 6.18
CA SER A 232 -20.48 -8.30 7.17
C SER A 232 -19.84 -9.68 7.10
N ARG A 233 -19.79 -10.37 8.25
CA ARG A 233 -19.31 -11.76 8.38
C ARG A 233 -20.17 -12.78 7.64
N ASP A 234 -21.45 -12.51 7.45
CA ASP A 234 -22.37 -13.40 6.72
C ASP A 234 -21.85 -13.69 5.30
N GLY A 235 -21.09 -12.75 4.71
CA GLY A 235 -20.13 -13.04 3.65
C GLY A 235 -20.72 -13.40 2.28
N THR A 236 -22.01 -13.73 2.19
CA THR A 236 -22.72 -14.16 0.98
C THR A 236 -22.51 -13.23 -0.22
N VAL A 237 -22.66 -11.91 -0.01
CA VAL A 237 -22.38 -10.87 -1.02
C VAL A 237 -20.90 -10.82 -1.39
N ILE A 238 -20.00 -10.97 -0.41
CA ILE A 238 -18.55 -10.86 -0.58
C ILE A 238 -17.99 -12.06 -1.33
N GLU A 239 -18.44 -13.26 -1.04
CA GLU A 239 -18.08 -14.49 -1.76
C GLU A 239 -18.62 -14.48 -3.19
N SER A 240 -19.78 -13.83 -3.41
CA SER A 240 -20.32 -13.61 -4.75
C SER A 240 -19.54 -12.55 -5.53
N LEU A 241 -19.12 -11.46 -4.86
CA LEU A 241 -18.24 -10.43 -5.44
C LEU A 241 -16.84 -10.97 -5.78
N VAL A 242 -16.24 -11.79 -4.91
CA VAL A 242 -14.96 -12.47 -5.19
C VAL A 242 -15.08 -13.37 -6.41
N LYS A 243 -16.19 -14.11 -6.58
CA LYS A 243 -16.47 -14.88 -7.80
C LYS A 243 -16.65 -13.98 -9.02
N ASP A 244 -17.32 -12.83 -8.89
CA ASP A 244 -17.49 -11.86 -9.98
C ASP A 244 -16.13 -11.31 -10.47
N LEU A 245 -15.22 -10.93 -9.57
CA LEU A 245 -13.88 -10.44 -9.96
C LEU A 245 -13.12 -11.46 -10.84
N VAL A 246 -13.27 -12.75 -10.53
CA VAL A 246 -12.66 -13.86 -11.26
C VAL A 246 -13.36 -14.14 -12.61
N LEU A 247 -14.69 -14.06 -12.66
CA LEU A 247 -15.51 -14.55 -13.77
C LEU A 247 -16.02 -13.49 -14.74
N GLN A 248 -16.26 -12.26 -14.27
CA GLN A 248 -16.90 -11.23 -15.07
C GLN A 248 -16.02 -10.83 -16.25
N LYS A 249 -16.68 -10.57 -17.39
CA LYS A 249 -15.99 -10.13 -18.61
C LYS A 249 -15.44 -8.72 -18.40
N ILE A 250 -14.14 -8.55 -18.62
CA ILE A 250 -13.50 -7.23 -18.67
C ILE A 250 -13.88 -6.58 -20.01
N VAL A 251 -14.40 -5.36 -19.96
CA VAL A 251 -14.89 -4.62 -21.16
C VAL A 251 -14.12 -3.33 -21.43
N SER A 252 -13.40 -2.80 -20.44
CA SER A 252 -12.52 -1.65 -20.59
C SER A 252 -11.38 -1.74 -19.58
N VAL A 253 -10.19 -1.31 -19.98
CA VAL A 253 -9.03 -1.15 -19.09
C VAL A 253 -8.42 0.23 -19.27
N ALA A 254 -8.06 0.86 -18.16
CA ALA A 254 -7.31 2.13 -18.13
C ALA A 254 -6.14 2.01 -17.15
N MET A 255 -5.09 2.80 -17.35
CA MET A 255 -3.99 2.87 -16.39
C MET A 255 -4.28 3.89 -15.29
N LYS A 256 -4.01 3.56 -14.03
CA LYS A 256 -4.19 4.53 -12.94
C LYS A 256 -3.13 5.62 -13.04
N SER A 257 -3.56 6.87 -13.24
CA SER A 257 -2.68 8.03 -13.25
C SER A 257 -2.01 8.27 -11.87
N GLY A 258 -0.78 8.82 -11.91
CA GLY A 258 -0.02 9.24 -10.73
C GLY A 258 0.44 8.11 -9.80
N GLY A 259 0.37 6.84 -10.21
CA GLY A 259 0.82 5.71 -9.40
C GLY A 259 2.34 5.63 -9.23
N THR A 260 2.79 5.16 -8.05
CA THR A 260 4.20 4.83 -7.82
C THR A 260 4.62 3.65 -8.69
N GLN A 261 3.89 2.53 -8.62
CA GLN A 261 4.07 1.35 -9.47
C GLN A 261 2.84 1.13 -10.36
N LEU A 262 2.95 0.20 -11.32
CA LEU A 262 1.90 -0.09 -12.30
C LEU A 262 0.63 -0.64 -11.63
N LYS A 263 -0.47 0.10 -11.79
CA LYS A 263 -1.82 -0.30 -11.35
C LYS A 263 -2.78 -0.04 -12.52
N LEU A 264 -3.60 -1.02 -12.89
CA LEU A 264 -4.64 -0.85 -13.91
C LEU A 264 -6.02 -0.79 -13.25
N ILE A 265 -6.95 -0.09 -13.87
CA ILE A 265 -8.37 -0.07 -13.52
C ILE A 265 -9.08 -0.92 -14.58
N MET A 266 -9.73 -2.00 -14.14
CA MET A 266 -10.52 -2.88 -15.00
C MET A 266 -12.00 -2.63 -14.75
N THR A 267 -12.75 -2.32 -15.80
CA THR A 267 -14.22 -2.21 -15.76
C THR A 267 -14.82 -3.49 -16.33
N PHE A 268 -15.79 -4.05 -15.60
CA PHE A 268 -16.50 -5.27 -15.98
C PHE A 268 -17.81 -4.97 -16.70
N GLN A 269 -18.36 -5.99 -17.37
CA GLN A 269 -19.64 -5.90 -18.10
C GLN A 269 -20.83 -5.49 -17.21
N ASN A 270 -20.78 -5.75 -15.90
CA ASN A 270 -21.80 -5.34 -14.93
C ASN A 270 -21.52 -3.94 -14.31
N TYR A 271 -20.75 -3.09 -14.99
CA TYR A 271 -20.29 -1.75 -14.59
C TYR A 271 -19.38 -1.70 -13.34
N GLY A 272 -19.15 -2.83 -12.67
CA GLY A 272 -18.23 -2.89 -11.53
C GLY A 272 -16.79 -2.60 -11.95
N GLN A 273 -16.00 -2.09 -11.03
CA GLN A 273 -14.58 -1.81 -11.25
C GLN A 273 -13.68 -2.54 -10.25
N ALA A 274 -12.48 -2.87 -10.68
CA ALA A 274 -11.42 -3.40 -9.82
C ALA A 274 -10.06 -2.80 -10.14
N LEU A 275 -9.23 -2.68 -9.10
CA LEU A 275 -7.82 -2.31 -9.20
C LEU A 275 -7.01 -3.58 -9.44
N PHE A 276 -6.43 -3.69 -10.63
CA PHE A 276 -5.55 -4.78 -11.00
C PHE A 276 -4.09 -4.45 -10.68
N LYS A 277 -3.45 -5.29 -9.87
CA LYS A 277 -2.00 -5.31 -9.69
C LYS A 277 -1.44 -6.61 -10.28
N PRO A 278 -0.59 -6.55 -11.32
CA PRO A 278 -0.03 -7.74 -11.94
C PRO A 278 1.09 -8.38 -11.12
N MET A 279 1.42 -9.63 -11.44
CA MET A 279 2.59 -10.34 -10.94
C MET A 279 3.89 -9.62 -11.33
N LYS A 280 4.67 -9.16 -10.34
CA LYS A 280 6.01 -8.57 -10.51
C LYS A 280 7.16 -9.50 -10.03
N GLN A 281 6.88 -10.47 -9.18
CA GLN A 281 7.84 -11.42 -8.60
C GLN A 281 7.20 -12.80 -8.46
N THR A 282 8.02 -13.86 -8.37
CA THR A 282 7.55 -15.23 -8.12
C THR A 282 7.19 -15.45 -6.64
N ARG A 283 6.56 -16.58 -6.32
CA ARG A 283 6.04 -16.88 -4.97
C ARG A 283 7.16 -17.17 -3.97
N GLU A 284 8.30 -17.67 -4.46
CA GLU A 284 9.45 -18.15 -3.70
C GLU A 284 10.51 -17.07 -3.46
N GLN A 285 10.45 -15.99 -4.25
CA GLN A 285 11.40 -14.87 -4.21
C GLN A 285 11.18 -14.00 -2.97
N GLU A 286 12.23 -13.82 -2.18
CA GLU A 286 12.27 -12.75 -1.17
C GLU A 286 12.77 -11.43 -1.77
N THR A 287 12.27 -10.31 -1.28
CA THR A 287 12.86 -8.99 -1.49
C THR A 287 14.28 -8.98 -0.94
N PRO A 288 15.30 -8.50 -1.67
CA PRO A 288 16.68 -8.47 -1.17
C PRO A 288 16.83 -7.74 0.17
N PRO A 289 17.83 -8.10 1.00
CA PRO A 289 18.08 -7.43 2.28
C PRO A 289 18.39 -5.94 2.09
N ASP A 290 19.13 -5.58 1.02
CA ASP A 290 19.56 -4.20 0.73
C ASP A 290 18.45 -3.28 0.20
N PHE A 291 17.25 -3.82 -0.08
CA PHE A 291 16.12 -3.02 -0.55
C PHE A 291 15.45 -2.29 0.62
N PHE A 292 15.49 -0.96 0.58
CA PHE A 292 14.66 -0.11 1.44
C PHE A 292 13.17 -0.35 1.15
N TYR A 293 12.32 -0.21 2.17
CA TYR A 293 10.86 -0.40 2.09
C TYR A 293 10.17 0.35 0.94
N PHE A 294 10.65 1.55 0.57
CA PHE A 294 10.10 2.32 -0.55
C PHE A 294 10.52 1.81 -1.95
N SER A 295 11.60 1.01 -2.02
CA SER A 295 12.11 0.36 -3.23
C SER A 295 11.61 -1.08 -3.41
N ASP A 296 10.80 -1.60 -2.49
CA ASP A 296 10.19 -2.93 -2.64
C ASP A 296 9.19 -2.97 -3.82
N PHE A 297 8.82 -4.16 -4.29
CA PHE A 297 7.80 -4.34 -5.31
C PHE A 297 6.40 -4.46 -4.70
N GLU A 298 5.37 -4.01 -5.41
CA GLU A 298 3.99 -4.42 -5.11
C GLU A 298 3.72 -5.81 -5.71
N ARG A 299 3.16 -6.71 -4.89
CA ARG A 299 2.87 -8.12 -5.19
C ARG A 299 1.36 -8.39 -5.16
N HIS A 300 0.84 -8.98 -6.23
CA HIS A 300 -0.54 -9.48 -6.28
C HIS A 300 -0.90 -10.44 -5.12
N ASN A 301 -0.02 -11.40 -4.82
CA ASN A 301 -0.18 -12.35 -3.72
C ASN A 301 -0.40 -11.66 -2.36
N ALA A 302 0.26 -10.52 -2.13
CA ALA A 302 0.14 -9.79 -0.88
C ALA A 302 -1.22 -9.10 -0.73
N GLU A 303 -1.81 -8.55 -1.80
CA GLU A 303 -3.18 -7.99 -1.74
C GLU A 303 -4.23 -9.08 -1.48
N ILE A 304 -4.10 -10.24 -2.13
CA ILE A 304 -5.01 -11.38 -1.93
C ILE A 304 -4.87 -11.91 -0.50
N ALA A 305 -3.64 -12.20 -0.05
CA ALA A 305 -3.39 -12.70 1.30
C ALA A 305 -3.79 -11.69 2.40
N ALA A 306 -3.62 -10.39 2.16
CA ALA A 306 -4.06 -9.33 3.06
C ALA A 306 -5.59 -9.37 3.31
N PHE A 307 -6.39 -9.52 2.25
CA PHE A 307 -7.84 -9.63 2.38
C PHE A 307 -8.27 -10.86 3.20
N HIS A 308 -7.70 -12.03 2.92
CA HIS A 308 -8.01 -13.25 3.67
C HIS A 308 -7.55 -13.17 5.14
N LEU A 309 -6.38 -12.58 5.42
CA LEU A 309 -5.88 -12.34 6.77
C LEU A 309 -6.77 -11.36 7.55
N ASP A 310 -7.18 -10.26 6.93
CA ASP A 310 -8.09 -9.25 7.51
C ASP A 310 -9.47 -9.84 7.85
N ARG A 311 -9.97 -10.77 7.02
CA ARG A 311 -11.17 -11.58 7.30
C ARG A 311 -10.96 -12.54 8.48
N ILE A 312 -9.81 -13.21 8.58
CA ILE A 312 -9.48 -14.15 9.67
C ILE A 312 -9.27 -13.42 11.01
N LEU A 313 -8.74 -12.21 11.01
CA LEU A 313 -8.62 -11.36 12.22
C LEU A 313 -9.96 -10.72 12.63
N ASP A 314 -10.99 -10.87 11.78
CA ASP A 314 -12.30 -10.23 11.91
C ASP A 314 -12.22 -8.69 12.02
N PHE A 315 -11.25 -8.10 11.32
CA PHE A 315 -11.13 -6.66 11.15
C PHE A 315 -12.12 -6.17 10.08
N ARG A 316 -12.13 -6.82 8.91
CA ARG A 316 -13.06 -6.56 7.79
C ARG A 316 -12.95 -5.10 7.28
N ARG A 317 -11.70 -4.69 7.01
CA ARG A 317 -11.26 -3.35 6.62
C ARG A 317 -10.52 -3.31 5.28
N VAL A 318 -10.16 -4.46 4.69
CA VAL A 318 -9.59 -4.57 3.33
C VAL A 318 -10.72 -4.80 2.31
N PRO A 319 -10.78 -4.07 1.17
CA PRO A 319 -11.74 -4.36 0.11
C PRO A 319 -11.59 -5.79 -0.43
N PRO A 320 -12.66 -6.47 -0.88
CA PRO A 320 -12.55 -7.84 -1.40
C PRO A 320 -11.54 -7.95 -2.55
N VAL A 321 -10.61 -8.90 -2.45
CA VAL A 321 -9.57 -9.15 -3.47
C VAL A 321 -9.64 -10.59 -3.95
N ALA A 322 -9.47 -10.79 -5.26
CA ALA A 322 -9.37 -12.12 -5.87
C ALA A 322 -8.21 -12.20 -6.87
N GLY A 323 -7.59 -13.37 -6.99
CA GLY A 323 -6.62 -13.69 -8.02
C GLY A 323 -7.26 -14.06 -9.35
N ARG A 324 -6.72 -13.52 -10.44
CA ARG A 324 -7.13 -13.86 -11.82
C ARG A 324 -5.92 -14.04 -12.73
N LEU A 325 -5.98 -15.07 -13.56
CA LEU A 325 -5.13 -15.22 -14.74
C LEU A 325 -5.78 -14.46 -15.90
N VAL A 326 -5.16 -13.36 -16.31
CA VAL A 326 -5.70 -12.41 -17.31
C VAL A 326 -5.02 -12.64 -18.65
N ASN A 327 -5.80 -12.72 -19.74
CA ASN A 327 -5.23 -12.75 -21.08
C ASN A 327 -4.84 -11.33 -21.52
N MET A 328 -3.55 -11.04 -21.55
CA MET A 328 -2.97 -9.71 -21.80
C MET A 328 -3.39 -9.14 -23.16
N THR A 329 -3.62 -10.01 -24.14
CA THR A 329 -4.09 -9.65 -25.47
C THR A 329 -5.55 -9.17 -25.41
N LYS A 330 -6.47 -10.09 -25.08
CA LYS A 330 -7.93 -9.91 -25.19
C LYS A 330 -8.56 -9.13 -24.05
N GLU A 331 -7.98 -9.19 -22.85
CA GLU A 331 -8.54 -8.60 -21.63
C GLU A 331 -7.77 -7.36 -21.14
N ILE A 332 -6.67 -6.98 -21.80
CA ILE A 332 -5.95 -5.71 -21.52
C ILE A 332 -5.73 -4.90 -22.80
N ARG A 333 -4.91 -5.40 -23.73
CA ARG A 333 -4.45 -4.64 -24.91
C ARG A 333 -5.60 -4.27 -25.87
N ASP A 334 -6.47 -5.23 -26.16
CA ASP A 334 -7.51 -5.08 -27.18
C ASP A 334 -8.78 -4.37 -26.66
N VAL A 335 -8.86 -4.15 -25.34
CA VAL A 335 -9.99 -3.49 -24.64
C VAL A 335 -9.59 -2.16 -23.98
N THR A 336 -8.35 -1.70 -24.11
CA THR A 336 -7.94 -0.38 -23.62
C THR A 336 -8.13 0.72 -24.67
N ARG A 337 -8.74 1.84 -24.28
CA ARG A 337 -8.71 3.11 -25.05
C ARG A 337 -7.54 4.02 -24.64
N ASP A 338 -6.83 3.67 -23.57
CA ASP A 338 -5.67 4.42 -23.07
C ASP A 338 -4.46 4.20 -24.00
N LYS A 339 -4.23 5.22 -24.86
CA LYS A 339 -3.12 5.25 -25.81
C LYS A 339 -1.73 5.22 -25.14
N LYS A 340 -1.60 5.62 -23.87
CA LYS A 340 -0.32 5.51 -23.14
C LYS A 340 -0.04 4.04 -22.82
N LEU A 341 -0.99 3.37 -22.18
CA LEU A 341 -0.91 1.95 -21.85
C LEU A 341 -0.68 1.09 -23.10
N TRP A 342 -1.53 1.27 -24.12
CA TRP A 342 -1.51 0.49 -25.37
C TRP A 342 -0.15 0.54 -26.08
N ARG A 343 0.49 1.71 -26.12
CA ARG A 343 1.81 1.90 -26.76
C ARG A 343 2.96 1.16 -26.08
N THR A 344 2.78 0.68 -24.85
CA THR A 344 3.82 -0.07 -24.12
C THR A 344 3.82 -1.57 -24.41
N PHE A 345 2.88 -2.07 -25.20
CA PHE A 345 2.83 -3.48 -25.58
C PHE A 345 3.86 -3.80 -26.68
N PHE A 346 4.60 -4.89 -26.49
CA PHE A 346 5.58 -5.40 -27.46
C PHE A 346 5.70 -6.93 -27.40
N ILE A 347 6.38 -7.50 -28.39
CA ILE A 347 6.73 -8.93 -28.42
C ILE A 347 8.20 -9.06 -28.02
N SER A 348 8.48 -9.88 -27.01
CA SER A 348 9.85 -10.16 -26.55
C SER A 348 10.62 -11.07 -27.51
N PRO A 349 11.96 -11.15 -27.41
CA PRO A 349 12.76 -12.12 -28.18
C PRO A 349 12.36 -13.59 -27.96
N ALA A 350 11.70 -13.90 -26.84
CA ALA A 350 11.14 -15.22 -26.55
C ALA A 350 9.73 -15.45 -27.13
N ASN A 351 9.25 -14.55 -28.00
CA ASN A 351 7.92 -14.54 -28.62
C ASN A 351 6.74 -14.45 -27.62
N ASN A 352 6.98 -13.98 -26.39
CA ASN A 352 5.95 -13.67 -25.42
C ASN A 352 5.47 -12.23 -25.56
N ILE A 353 4.18 -11.98 -25.29
CA ILE A 353 3.60 -10.62 -25.23
C ILE A 353 3.97 -9.98 -23.89
N CYS A 354 4.45 -8.74 -23.94
CA CYS A 354 4.91 -7.98 -22.79
C CYS A 354 4.34 -6.56 -22.80
N PHE A 355 4.22 -5.94 -21.61
CA PHE A 355 3.91 -4.52 -21.45
C PHE A 355 4.50 -3.96 -20.15
N TYR A 356 4.62 -2.64 -20.04
CA TYR A 356 5.20 -1.99 -18.84
C TYR A 356 4.45 -0.74 -18.34
N GLY A 357 3.55 -0.15 -19.14
CA GLY A 357 2.79 1.04 -18.77
C GLY A 357 3.64 2.29 -18.50
N GLU A 358 3.05 3.28 -17.84
CA GLU A 358 3.66 4.57 -17.52
C GLU A 358 3.40 4.90 -16.04
N CYS A 359 4.40 4.65 -15.20
CA CYS A 359 4.39 4.96 -13.76
C CYS A 359 5.81 5.38 -13.33
N SER A 360 5.99 5.81 -12.07
CA SER A 360 7.30 6.37 -11.66
C SER A 360 8.36 5.33 -11.28
N TYR A 361 7.98 4.12 -10.84
CA TYR A 361 8.89 3.05 -10.42
C TYR A 361 8.57 1.75 -11.17
N TYR A 362 9.59 1.16 -11.82
CA TYR A 362 9.48 -0.16 -12.49
C TYR A 362 8.41 -0.22 -13.60
N CYS A 363 8.31 0.86 -14.40
CA CYS A 363 7.51 0.96 -15.63
C CYS A 363 8.41 1.33 -16.81
N SER A 364 9.20 0.36 -17.26
CA SER A 364 10.17 0.48 -18.35
C SER A 364 10.40 -0.89 -18.98
N THR A 365 11.05 -0.95 -20.14
CA THR A 365 11.24 -2.21 -20.91
C THR A 365 12.01 -3.27 -20.13
N GLU A 366 13.01 -2.87 -19.33
CA GLU A 366 13.79 -3.78 -18.48
C GLU A 366 13.03 -4.27 -17.23
N HIS A 367 11.88 -3.68 -16.91
CA HIS A 367 10.95 -4.11 -15.87
C HIS A 367 9.59 -4.59 -16.45
N ALA A 368 9.56 -4.91 -17.74
CA ALA A 368 8.33 -5.28 -18.44
C ALA A 368 7.75 -6.60 -17.92
N LEU A 369 6.41 -6.64 -17.93
CA LEU A 369 5.61 -7.77 -17.49
C LEU A 369 5.23 -8.59 -18.71
N CYS A 370 5.71 -9.83 -18.75
CA CYS A 370 5.57 -10.73 -19.90
C CYS A 370 4.73 -11.96 -19.54
N GLY A 371 3.82 -12.33 -20.44
CA GLY A 371 3.05 -13.57 -20.32
C GLY A 371 3.83 -14.80 -20.77
N LYS A 372 3.18 -15.96 -20.75
CA LYS A 372 3.70 -17.23 -21.30
C LYS A 372 2.61 -18.00 -22.09
N PRO A 373 2.34 -17.65 -23.37
CA PRO A 373 2.91 -16.52 -24.11
C PRO A 373 2.21 -15.18 -23.84
N ASP A 374 0.93 -15.19 -23.46
CA ASP A 374 0.10 -13.97 -23.40
C ASP A 374 -0.87 -13.91 -22.20
N GLN A 375 -0.69 -14.77 -21.20
CA GLN A 375 -1.42 -14.70 -19.93
C GLN A 375 -0.52 -14.28 -18.79
N ILE A 376 -1.05 -13.46 -17.87
CA ILE A 376 -0.37 -13.00 -16.66
C ILE A 376 -1.29 -13.09 -15.44
N GLU A 377 -0.73 -13.48 -14.31
CA GLU A 377 -1.42 -13.48 -13.02
C GLU A 377 -1.49 -12.08 -12.42
N GLY A 378 -2.54 -11.80 -11.67
CA GLY A 378 -2.65 -10.58 -10.87
C GLY A 378 -3.83 -10.59 -9.92
N SER A 379 -3.84 -9.61 -9.01
CA SER A 379 -4.89 -9.43 -8.01
C SER A 379 -5.86 -8.36 -8.47
N LEU A 380 -7.15 -8.66 -8.42
CA LEU A 380 -8.24 -7.71 -8.61
C LEU A 380 -8.81 -7.35 -7.25
N ALA A 381 -8.55 -6.12 -6.79
CA ALA A 381 -9.21 -5.57 -5.61
C ALA A 381 -10.46 -4.81 -6.03
N ALA A 382 -11.62 -5.16 -5.48
CA ALA A 382 -12.89 -4.47 -5.74
C ALA A 382 -12.74 -2.98 -5.42
N PHE A 383 -13.24 -2.11 -6.31
CA PHE A 383 -13.27 -0.68 -6.04
C PHE A 383 -14.16 -0.36 -4.84
N LEU A 384 -13.67 0.53 -3.98
CA LEU A 384 -14.53 1.29 -3.08
C LEU A 384 -15.45 2.22 -3.88
N PRO A 385 -16.52 2.75 -3.29
CA PRO A 385 -17.38 3.71 -3.98
C PRO A 385 -16.60 4.94 -4.45
N ASP A 386 -17.12 5.59 -5.50
CA ASP A 386 -16.52 6.77 -6.08
C ASP A 386 -16.43 7.91 -5.05
N LEU A 387 -15.35 8.70 -5.10
CA LEU A 387 -15.12 9.83 -4.20
C LEU A 387 -16.15 10.96 -4.34
N ALA A 388 -16.85 11.04 -5.48
CA ALA A 388 -17.98 11.93 -5.68
C ALA A 388 -19.22 11.53 -4.87
N LEU A 389 -19.38 10.24 -4.55
CA LEU A 389 -20.52 9.69 -3.79
C LEU A 389 -20.16 9.47 -2.32
N ALA A 390 -18.98 8.90 -2.04
CA ALA A 390 -18.47 8.66 -0.70
C ALA A 390 -17.05 9.18 -0.57
N LYS A 391 -16.92 10.43 -0.12
CA LYS A 391 -15.64 11.05 0.18
C LYS A 391 -14.87 10.25 1.23
N ARG A 392 -13.56 10.13 1.01
CA ARG A 392 -12.61 9.52 1.95
C ARG A 392 -11.58 10.55 2.36
N LYS A 393 -11.26 10.57 3.66
CA LYS A 393 -10.23 11.43 4.24
C LYS A 393 -8.95 10.63 4.38
N THR A 394 -7.90 11.07 3.70
CA THR A 394 -6.54 10.53 3.85
C THR A 394 -5.88 11.16 5.07
N TRP A 395 -5.34 10.33 5.96
CA TRP A 395 -4.61 10.72 7.15
C TRP A 395 -3.15 10.29 7.05
N ARG A 396 -2.23 11.12 7.55
CA ARG A 396 -0.81 10.74 7.71
C ARG A 396 -0.70 9.88 8.96
N ASN A 397 -0.13 8.68 8.83
CA ASN A 397 0.21 7.84 9.97
C ASN A 397 1.29 8.56 10.83
N PRO A 398 1.16 8.68 12.16
CA PRO A 398 2.21 9.26 13.01
C PRO A 398 3.53 8.49 12.83
N TRP A 399 3.47 7.16 12.84
CA TRP A 399 4.60 6.25 12.61
C TRP A 399 4.99 6.07 11.14
N ARG A 400 4.61 7.01 10.27
CA ARG A 400 5.14 7.07 8.90
C ARG A 400 6.67 7.14 8.95
N ARG A 401 7.35 6.21 8.27
CA ARG A 401 8.82 6.20 8.07
C ARG A 401 9.32 7.47 7.38
N SER A 402 10.62 7.72 7.39
CA SER A 402 11.20 8.95 6.82
C SER A 402 11.10 9.07 5.29
N TYR A 403 11.02 7.94 4.59
CA TYR A 403 11.24 7.80 3.13
C TYR A 403 12.60 8.34 2.65
N HIS A 404 13.62 8.21 3.50
CA HIS A 404 14.97 8.70 3.19
C HIS A 404 16.06 7.84 3.82
N LYS A 405 17.03 7.40 3.00
CA LYS A 405 18.08 6.40 3.34
C LYS A 405 18.91 6.70 4.60
N ARG A 406 19.00 7.97 5.02
CA ARG A 406 19.88 8.43 6.13
C ARG A 406 19.16 9.21 7.23
N LYS A 407 17.87 9.52 7.06
CA LYS A 407 17.12 10.30 8.05
C LYS A 407 16.24 9.33 8.83
N LYS A 408 16.36 9.32 10.15
CA LYS A 408 15.40 8.66 11.04
C LYS A 408 14.11 9.48 11.13
N ALA A 409 12.98 8.82 11.32
CA ALA A 409 11.74 9.43 11.77
C ALA A 409 11.82 9.76 13.28
N GLU A 410 10.92 10.62 13.78
CA GLU A 410 10.91 11.02 15.20
C GLU A 410 10.72 9.82 16.14
N TRP A 411 9.77 8.94 15.84
CA TRP A 411 9.53 7.69 16.59
C TRP A 411 10.69 6.68 16.56
N GLU A 412 11.69 6.82 15.67
CA GLU A 412 12.90 5.98 15.63
C GLU A 412 14.04 6.51 16.53
N VAL A 413 13.83 7.66 17.18
CA VAL A 413 14.79 8.30 18.10
C VAL A 413 14.18 8.66 19.46
N ASP A 414 12.87 8.91 19.51
CA ASP A 414 12.14 9.19 20.74
C ASP A 414 11.40 7.93 21.24
N PRO A 415 11.76 7.37 22.42
CA PRO A 415 11.08 6.22 22.99
C PRO A 415 9.66 6.55 23.48
N ASP A 416 9.42 7.80 23.91
CA ASP A 416 8.17 8.24 24.55
C ASP A 416 7.20 8.88 23.52
N TYR A 417 7.52 8.80 22.23
CA TYR A 417 6.77 9.41 21.12
C TYR A 417 5.25 9.17 21.16
N CYS A 418 4.79 8.00 21.63
CA CYS A 418 3.34 7.76 21.73
C CYS A 418 2.63 8.64 22.76
N GLU A 419 3.32 9.17 23.78
CA GLU A 419 2.72 10.09 24.75
C GLU A 419 2.37 11.45 24.12
N GLU A 420 3.12 11.91 23.11
CA GLU A 420 2.74 13.06 22.27
C GLU A 420 1.57 12.70 21.34
N VAL A 421 1.61 11.51 20.72
CA VAL A 421 0.52 11.05 19.84
C VAL A 421 -0.80 10.92 20.62
N LYS A 422 -0.79 10.39 21.85
CA LYS A 422 -1.95 10.31 22.76
C LYS A 422 -2.55 11.67 23.13
N GLN A 423 -1.86 12.78 22.87
CA GLN A 423 -2.34 14.15 23.10
C GLN A 423 -2.67 14.88 21.79
N THR A 424 -2.48 14.24 20.63
CA THR A 424 -2.62 14.85 19.31
C THR A 424 -3.93 14.43 18.63
N PRO A 425 -4.85 15.36 18.29
CA PRO A 425 -6.05 15.03 17.52
C PRO A 425 -5.72 14.37 16.17
N PRO A 426 -6.41 13.29 15.75
CA PRO A 426 -7.58 12.66 16.36
C PRO A 426 -7.26 11.42 17.21
N TYR A 427 -6.03 11.28 17.74
CA TYR A 427 -5.55 10.09 18.47
C TYR A 427 -5.75 10.20 19.99
N ASP A 428 -6.06 11.41 20.46
CA ASP A 428 -6.40 11.79 21.83
C ASP A 428 -7.79 11.32 22.28
N THR A 429 -8.67 11.02 21.32
CA THR A 429 -10.09 10.80 21.54
C THR A 429 -10.59 9.55 20.84
N GLY A 430 -11.62 8.93 21.43
CA GLY A 430 -12.35 7.83 20.83
C GLY A 430 -11.53 6.58 20.57
N THR A 431 -11.79 5.96 19.41
CA THR A 431 -11.24 4.63 19.07
C THR A 431 -9.99 4.66 18.17
N ARG A 432 -9.61 5.83 17.64
CA ARG A 432 -8.62 5.93 16.55
C ARG A 432 -7.24 5.38 16.88
N LEU A 433 -6.74 5.58 18.09
CA LEU A 433 -5.43 5.04 18.49
C LEU A 433 -5.43 3.51 18.44
N LEU A 434 -6.52 2.88 18.90
CA LEU A 434 -6.68 1.43 18.88
C LEU A 434 -6.82 0.87 17.46
N ASP A 435 -7.43 1.62 16.54
CA ASP A 435 -7.45 1.25 15.12
C ASP A 435 -6.06 1.24 14.48
N ILE A 436 -5.17 2.14 14.90
CA ILE A 436 -3.74 2.07 14.50
C ILE A 436 -3.07 0.84 15.10
N MET A 437 -3.41 0.41 16.32
CA MET A 437 -2.84 -0.80 16.93
C MET A 437 -3.26 -2.07 16.16
N ASP A 438 -4.54 -2.18 15.80
CA ASP A 438 -5.04 -3.25 14.92
C ASP A 438 -4.31 -3.27 13.56
N MET A 439 -4.19 -2.10 12.92
CA MET A 439 -3.50 -1.94 11.63
C MET A 439 -2.00 -2.26 11.72
N THR A 440 -1.35 -1.90 12.83
CA THR A 440 0.06 -2.20 13.13
C THR A 440 0.29 -3.71 13.28
N ILE A 441 -0.61 -4.40 13.97
CA ILE A 441 -0.60 -5.85 14.12
C ILE A 441 -0.78 -6.53 12.76
N PHE A 442 -1.74 -6.06 11.96
CA PHE A 442 -1.99 -6.52 10.59
C PHE A 442 -0.75 -6.35 9.69
N ASP A 443 -0.16 -5.16 9.67
CA ASP A 443 1.02 -4.86 8.86
C ASP A 443 2.25 -5.67 9.31
N PHE A 444 2.46 -5.87 10.62
CA PHE A 444 3.58 -6.69 11.11
C PHE A 444 3.43 -8.16 10.73
N LEU A 445 2.23 -8.75 10.87
CA LEU A 445 1.97 -10.14 10.45
C LEU A 445 2.36 -10.37 8.98
N MET A 446 2.06 -9.41 8.11
CA MET A 446 2.43 -9.47 6.69
C MET A 446 3.89 -9.04 6.41
N GLY A 447 4.51 -8.25 7.29
CA GLY A 447 5.80 -7.59 7.06
C GLY A 447 5.69 -6.32 6.19
N ASN A 448 4.53 -5.66 6.16
CA ASN A 448 4.30 -4.45 5.37
C ASN A 448 4.88 -3.20 6.08
N MET A 449 5.96 -2.66 5.54
CA MET A 449 6.63 -1.47 6.09
C MET A 449 6.07 -0.12 5.60
N ASP A 450 5.19 -0.11 4.60
CA ASP A 450 4.91 1.08 3.77
C ASP A 450 3.62 1.83 4.15
N ARG A 451 3.09 1.63 5.37
CA ARG A 451 1.87 2.27 5.88
C ARG A 451 2.04 3.76 6.20
N HIS A 452 2.37 4.56 5.19
CA HIS A 452 2.62 6.00 5.33
C HIS A 452 1.36 6.84 5.57
N HIS A 453 0.22 6.34 5.10
CA HIS A 453 -1.09 6.98 5.15
C HIS A 453 -2.15 5.91 5.37
N TYR A 454 -3.31 6.34 5.84
CA TYR A 454 -4.50 5.52 5.94
C TYR A 454 -5.74 6.33 5.56
N GLU A 455 -6.86 5.69 5.22
CA GLU A 455 -8.10 6.36 4.82
C GLU A 455 -9.24 6.04 5.80
N THR A 456 -10.17 6.99 5.96
CA THR A 456 -11.47 6.79 6.61
C THR A 456 -12.58 7.37 5.73
N PHE A 457 -13.82 6.89 5.87
CA PHE A 457 -14.95 7.55 5.20
C PHE A 457 -15.28 8.87 5.91
N GLU A 458 -15.44 9.95 5.14
CA GLU A 458 -15.65 11.30 5.69
C GLU A 458 -17.02 11.41 6.40
N LYS A 459 -18.06 10.73 5.87
CA LYS A 459 -19.42 10.70 6.44
C LYS A 459 -19.43 10.28 7.92
N PHE A 460 -18.59 9.32 8.30
CA PHE A 460 -18.54 8.80 9.67
C PHE A 460 -17.65 9.64 10.61
N GLY A 461 -16.91 10.63 10.11
CA GLY A 461 -16.07 11.50 10.93
C GLY A 461 -14.84 10.79 11.53
N ASN A 462 -14.62 10.96 12.84
CA ASN A 462 -13.47 10.37 13.53
C ASN A 462 -13.73 8.96 14.08
N GLU A 463 -14.94 8.69 14.61
CA GLU A 463 -15.35 7.38 15.14
C GLU A 463 -15.79 6.43 14.02
N THR A 464 -14.80 5.86 13.34
CA THR A 464 -14.97 4.89 12.25
C THR A 464 -13.69 4.10 12.06
N PHE A 465 -13.80 2.89 11.52
CA PHE A 465 -12.65 2.06 11.20
C PHE A 465 -11.70 2.71 10.19
N ILE A 466 -10.42 2.30 10.25
CA ILE A 466 -9.40 2.63 9.26
C ILE A 466 -9.47 1.64 8.08
N ILE A 467 -9.51 2.13 6.84
CA ILE A 467 -9.53 1.30 5.65
C ILE A 467 -8.10 0.81 5.32
N HIS A 468 -7.92 -0.51 5.23
CA HIS A 468 -6.63 -1.17 4.99
C HIS A 468 -6.33 -1.30 3.47
N LEU A 469 -5.93 -0.21 2.83
CA LEU A 469 -5.61 -0.16 1.38
C LEU A 469 -4.13 -0.38 1.05
N ASP A 470 -3.81 -0.70 -0.21
CA ASP A 470 -2.43 -0.82 -0.73
C ASP A 470 -1.51 -1.74 0.11
N ASN A 471 -1.91 -3.01 0.27
CA ASN A 471 -1.19 -3.99 1.09
C ASN A 471 -0.08 -4.73 0.30
N GLY A 472 0.10 -4.41 -0.97
CA GLY A 472 0.96 -5.12 -1.94
C GLY A 472 2.44 -5.23 -1.58
N ARG A 473 2.96 -4.45 -0.62
CA ARG A 473 4.34 -4.60 -0.12
C ARG A 473 4.47 -5.60 1.04
N GLY A 474 3.37 -6.15 1.54
CA GLY A 474 3.40 -7.32 2.42
C GLY A 474 4.04 -8.55 1.76
N PHE A 475 4.28 -9.58 2.57
CA PHE A 475 4.77 -10.90 2.14
C PHE A 475 6.00 -10.85 1.22
N GLY A 476 6.92 -9.91 1.46
CA GLY A 476 8.20 -9.81 0.71
C GLY A 476 9.35 -10.60 1.32
N LYS A 477 9.27 -10.90 2.61
CA LYS A 477 10.27 -11.70 3.34
C LYS A 477 9.53 -12.67 4.26
N TYR A 478 9.85 -13.97 4.18
CA TYR A 478 9.42 -15.02 5.10
C TYR A 478 10.51 -15.37 6.11
N SER A 479 11.79 -15.17 5.77
CA SER A 479 12.95 -15.44 6.63
C SER A 479 13.22 -14.33 7.66
N HIS A 480 12.64 -13.14 7.47
CA HIS A 480 12.83 -11.95 8.32
C HIS A 480 11.51 -11.47 8.95
N ASP A 481 11.58 -10.98 10.19
CA ASP A 481 10.47 -10.34 10.91
C ASP A 481 10.84 -8.90 11.27
N GLU A 482 10.18 -7.94 10.62
CA GLU A 482 10.52 -6.53 10.76
C GLU A 482 9.89 -5.93 12.03
N THR A 483 10.58 -6.08 13.16
CA THR A 483 10.12 -5.60 14.47
C THR A 483 9.87 -4.10 14.52
N SER A 484 10.51 -3.29 13.64
CA SER A 484 10.23 -1.85 13.57
C SER A 484 8.79 -1.51 13.13
N ILE A 485 8.03 -2.47 12.59
CA ILE A 485 6.59 -2.29 12.34
C ILE A 485 5.80 -2.29 13.66
N LEU A 486 6.19 -3.07 14.68
CA LEU A 486 5.49 -3.14 15.98
C LEU A 486 5.79 -1.97 16.93
N VAL A 487 6.66 -1.04 16.56
CA VAL A 487 7.01 0.12 17.40
C VAL A 487 5.80 0.93 17.92
N PRO A 488 4.71 1.16 17.15
CA PRO A 488 3.49 1.77 17.68
C PRO A 488 2.90 0.98 18.86
N LEU A 489 2.87 -0.36 18.77
CA LEU A 489 2.33 -1.22 19.81
C LEU A 489 3.20 -1.21 21.07
N THR A 490 4.53 -1.27 20.91
CA THR A 490 5.47 -1.23 22.04
C THR A 490 5.55 0.13 22.72
N GLN A 491 5.35 1.23 21.99
CA GLN A 491 5.36 2.59 22.56
C GLN A 491 4.03 2.94 23.21
N CYS A 492 2.91 2.59 22.57
CA CYS A 492 1.60 2.96 23.10
C CYS A 492 1.10 2.02 24.19
N CYS A 493 1.51 0.75 24.15
CA CYS A 493 1.04 -0.34 25.01
C CYS A 493 -0.49 -0.33 25.20
N ARG A 494 -1.26 -0.30 24.09
CA ARG A 494 -2.73 -0.41 24.10
C ARG A 494 -3.22 -1.36 23.01
N ILE A 495 -4.31 -2.08 23.26
CA ILE A 495 -4.99 -2.96 22.31
C ILE A 495 -6.48 -3.14 22.68
N ARG A 496 -7.33 -3.45 21.69
CA ARG A 496 -8.71 -3.91 21.93
C ARG A 496 -8.75 -5.30 22.58
N LYS A 497 -9.63 -5.52 23.54
CA LYS A 497 -9.92 -6.84 24.15
C LYS A 497 -10.39 -7.84 23.09
N SER A 498 -11.20 -7.40 22.12
CA SER A 498 -11.62 -8.21 20.97
C SER A 498 -10.42 -8.75 20.17
N THR A 499 -9.54 -7.85 19.71
CA THR A 499 -8.32 -8.19 18.96
C THR A 499 -7.39 -9.09 19.79
N HIS A 500 -7.09 -8.73 21.03
CA HIS A 500 -6.22 -9.54 21.90
C HIS A 500 -6.76 -10.97 22.08
N SER A 501 -8.06 -11.13 22.33
CA SER A 501 -8.70 -12.44 22.50
C SER A 501 -8.63 -13.30 21.22
N ARG A 502 -8.78 -12.68 20.04
CA ARG A 502 -8.63 -13.38 18.74
C ARG A 502 -7.19 -13.79 18.48
N LEU A 503 -6.21 -12.93 18.75
CA LEU A 503 -4.79 -13.28 18.60
C LEU A 503 -4.39 -14.47 19.50
N GLN A 504 -4.88 -14.50 20.75
CA GLN A 504 -4.69 -15.63 21.65
C GLN A 504 -5.35 -16.93 21.14
N LEU A 505 -6.55 -16.83 20.55
CA LEU A 505 -7.23 -17.98 19.93
C LEU A 505 -6.42 -18.52 18.73
N LEU A 506 -5.99 -17.63 17.84
CA LEU A 506 -5.27 -17.95 16.59
C LEU A 506 -3.86 -18.54 16.82
N ALA A 507 -3.34 -18.46 18.05
CA ALA A 507 -2.08 -19.06 18.46
C ALA A 507 -2.22 -20.50 18.98
N LYS A 508 -3.44 -21.01 19.18
CA LYS A 508 -3.71 -22.40 19.59
C LYS A 508 -3.67 -23.33 18.37
N GLU A 509 -3.25 -24.58 18.58
CA GLU A 509 -3.12 -25.56 17.48
C GLU A 509 -4.47 -25.91 16.81
N GLU A 510 -5.60 -25.80 17.54
CA GLU A 510 -6.93 -26.00 16.96
C GLU A 510 -7.31 -24.92 15.93
N PHE A 511 -6.83 -23.68 16.13
CA PHE A 511 -7.14 -22.49 15.34
C PHE A 511 -5.88 -21.80 14.81
N LYS A 512 -4.85 -22.60 14.49
CA LYS A 512 -3.53 -22.13 14.08
C LYS A 512 -3.63 -21.20 12.86
N LEU A 513 -3.09 -19.98 12.97
CA LEU A 513 -3.20 -18.94 11.94
C LEU A 513 -2.71 -19.41 10.56
N SER A 514 -1.59 -20.14 10.49
CA SER A 514 -1.06 -20.71 9.26
C SER A 514 -2.05 -21.66 8.56
N ASP A 515 -2.62 -22.63 9.29
CA ASP A 515 -3.60 -23.59 8.76
C ASP A 515 -4.87 -22.89 8.27
N LEU A 516 -5.38 -21.93 9.04
CA LEU A 516 -6.59 -21.15 8.69
C LEU A 516 -6.38 -20.31 7.43
N LEU A 517 -5.21 -19.69 7.29
CA LEU A 517 -4.86 -18.90 6.12
C LEU A 517 -4.58 -19.78 4.90
N GLU A 518 -3.95 -20.96 5.07
CA GLU A 518 -3.83 -21.98 4.01
C GLU A 518 -5.23 -22.39 3.53
N GLU A 519 -6.13 -22.82 4.44
CA GLU A 519 -7.49 -23.26 4.11
C GLU A 519 -8.31 -22.15 3.41
N SER A 520 -8.17 -20.90 3.84
CA SER A 520 -8.86 -19.76 3.25
C SER A 520 -8.35 -19.44 1.83
N LEU A 521 -7.04 -19.49 1.61
CA LEU A 521 -6.40 -19.19 0.31
C LEU A 521 -6.50 -20.34 -0.71
N LEU A 522 -6.90 -21.54 -0.30
CA LEU A 522 -7.24 -22.64 -1.22
C LEU A 522 -8.51 -22.36 -2.06
N GLN A 523 -9.29 -21.32 -1.71
CA GLN A 523 -10.49 -20.93 -2.46
C GLN A 523 -10.20 -20.02 -3.66
N ASP A 524 -9.02 -19.40 -3.72
CA ASP A 524 -8.62 -18.52 -4.81
C ASP A 524 -8.13 -19.32 -6.05
N ARG A 525 -8.36 -18.79 -7.26
CA ARG A 525 -7.94 -19.47 -8.50
C ARG A 525 -6.43 -19.47 -8.74
N LEU A 526 -5.69 -18.57 -8.12
CA LEU A 526 -4.22 -18.52 -8.21
C LEU A 526 -3.53 -19.34 -7.11
N SER A 527 -4.28 -20.19 -6.39
CA SER A 527 -3.73 -21.00 -5.31
C SER A 527 -2.63 -21.98 -5.81
N PRO A 528 -1.49 -22.11 -5.10
CA PRO A 528 -1.16 -21.51 -3.81
C PRO A 528 -0.83 -20.01 -3.92
N ILE A 529 -1.45 -19.16 -3.10
CA ILE A 529 -1.21 -17.71 -3.09
C ILE A 529 0.09 -17.35 -2.34
N LEU A 530 0.29 -17.97 -1.17
CA LEU A 530 1.50 -17.80 -0.37
C LEU A 530 2.40 -19.04 -0.50
N TYR A 531 3.70 -18.80 -0.66
CA TYR A 531 4.69 -19.85 -0.51
C TYR A 531 4.76 -20.28 0.97
N ARG A 532 4.90 -21.59 1.21
CA ARG A 532 4.68 -22.20 2.53
C ARG A 532 5.46 -21.55 3.71
N PRO A 533 6.75 -21.15 3.56
CA PRO A 533 7.45 -20.41 4.61
C PRO A 533 6.79 -19.10 5.06
N HIS A 534 5.99 -18.43 4.22
CA HIS A 534 5.19 -17.28 4.66
C HIS A 534 4.09 -17.68 5.65
N LEU A 535 3.42 -18.81 5.43
CA LEU A 535 2.41 -19.33 6.38
C LEU A 535 3.07 -19.65 7.73
N GLU A 536 4.24 -20.30 7.71
CA GLU A 536 5.02 -20.61 8.92
C GLU A 536 5.52 -19.32 9.63
N ALA A 537 5.84 -18.26 8.87
CA ALA A 537 6.16 -16.96 9.42
C ALA A 537 4.97 -16.26 10.11
N MET A 538 3.71 -16.52 9.69
CA MET A 538 2.52 -15.96 10.35
C MET A 538 2.44 -16.38 11.82
N ASP A 539 2.61 -17.68 12.11
CA ASP A 539 2.56 -18.19 13.48
C ASP A 539 3.75 -17.69 14.32
N ARG A 540 4.92 -17.49 13.69
CA ARG A 540 6.10 -16.93 14.35
C ARG A 540 5.85 -15.48 14.76
N ARG A 541 5.33 -14.66 13.83
CA ARG A 541 4.98 -13.25 14.06
C ARG A 541 3.85 -13.08 15.07
N LEU A 542 2.83 -13.94 15.02
CA LEU A 542 1.75 -13.95 16.01
C LEU A 542 2.28 -14.16 17.44
N ARG A 543 3.23 -15.08 17.64
CA ARG A 543 3.89 -15.28 18.94
C ARG A 543 4.75 -14.09 19.37
N ILE A 544 5.35 -13.34 18.43
CA ILE A 544 6.07 -12.10 18.74
C ILE A 544 5.10 -11.02 19.21
N ILE A 545 3.95 -10.84 18.55
CA ILE A 545 2.90 -9.89 18.97
C ILE A 545 2.41 -10.22 20.39
N LEU A 546 2.07 -11.49 20.64
CA LEU A 546 1.60 -11.92 21.96
C LEU A 546 2.65 -11.71 23.06
N ARG A 547 3.95 -11.87 22.76
CA ARG A 547 5.03 -11.52 23.70
C ARG A 547 5.07 -10.02 23.97
N VAL A 548 5.06 -9.18 22.94
CA VAL A 548 5.04 -7.70 23.10
C VAL A 548 3.85 -7.25 23.94
N LEU A 549 2.67 -7.84 23.74
CA LEU A 549 1.49 -7.56 24.56
C LEU A 549 1.65 -8.01 26.01
N ASN A 550 2.24 -9.18 26.25
CA ASN A 550 2.55 -9.66 27.60
C ASN A 550 3.54 -8.73 28.31
N ASP A 551 4.61 -8.31 27.63
CA ASP A 551 5.63 -7.40 28.16
C ASP A 551 4.99 -6.03 28.54
N CYS A 552 4.09 -5.51 27.69
CA CYS A 552 3.27 -4.33 28.03
C CYS A 552 2.36 -4.57 29.24
N ILE A 553 1.66 -5.72 29.32
CA ILE A 553 0.72 -6.05 30.41
C ILE A 553 1.45 -6.21 31.75
N GLU A 554 2.64 -6.81 31.76
CA GLU A 554 3.49 -6.95 32.96
C GLU A 554 4.02 -5.60 33.45
N LYS A 555 4.37 -4.69 32.53
CA LYS A 555 4.90 -3.37 32.82
C LYS A 555 3.81 -2.37 33.27
N ASP A 556 2.75 -2.23 32.48
CA ASP A 556 1.78 -1.13 32.61
C ASP A 556 0.43 -1.59 33.20
N GLY A 557 0.20 -2.90 33.32
CA GLY A 557 -1.00 -3.51 33.92
C GLY A 557 -2.13 -3.78 32.93
N TYR A 558 -2.79 -4.94 33.07
CA TYR A 558 -3.80 -5.44 32.12
C TYR A 558 -4.87 -4.42 31.73
N SER A 559 -5.48 -3.73 32.71
CA SER A 559 -6.58 -2.78 32.45
C SER A 559 -6.15 -1.49 31.75
N ASN A 560 -4.86 -1.14 31.80
CA ASN A 560 -4.33 0.03 31.10
C ASN A 560 -3.95 -0.31 29.64
N VAL A 561 -3.59 -1.57 29.40
CA VAL A 561 -3.20 -2.07 28.07
C VAL A 561 -4.40 -2.57 27.26
N VAL A 562 -5.35 -3.28 27.88
CA VAL A 562 -6.43 -3.98 27.16
C VAL A 562 -7.75 -3.24 27.31
N GLU A 563 -8.08 -2.41 26.32
CA GLU A 563 -9.33 -1.66 26.26
C GLU A 563 -10.52 -2.60 26.06
N ASN A 564 -11.53 -2.50 26.92
CA ASN A 564 -12.70 -3.38 26.86
C ASN A 564 -13.75 -2.89 25.85
N ASP A 565 -13.72 -3.45 24.64
CA ASP A 565 -14.69 -3.17 23.58
C ASP A 565 -15.78 -4.25 23.43
N LEU A 566 -15.84 -5.24 24.34
CA LEU A 566 -16.80 -6.35 24.28
C LEU A 566 -18.08 -6.14 25.09
N ASP A 567 -18.04 -5.31 26.14
CA ASP A 567 -19.12 -5.23 27.14
C ASP A 567 -20.02 -3.98 26.95
N ARG A 568 -19.96 -3.32 25.77
CA ARG A 568 -20.62 -2.02 25.51
C ARG A 568 -22.15 -2.04 25.61
N ASP A 569 -22.80 -3.17 25.32
CA ASP A 569 -24.26 -3.34 25.40
C ASP A 569 -24.86 -3.07 26.80
N ILE A 570 -24.03 -3.15 27.86
CA ILE A 570 -24.49 -2.95 29.25
C ILE A 570 -24.55 -1.46 29.62
N ALA A 571 -23.69 -0.62 29.03
CA ALA A 571 -23.58 0.79 29.41
C ALA A 571 -24.79 1.63 28.95
N ASP A 572 -25.17 1.49 27.67
CA ASP A 572 -26.25 2.29 27.07
C ASP A 572 -27.64 1.94 27.63
N THR A 573 -27.80 0.71 28.13
CA THR A 573 -29.01 0.27 28.85
C THR A 573 -29.19 0.99 30.20
N ILE A 574 -28.12 1.51 30.81
CA ILE A 574 -28.14 2.18 32.11
C ILE A 574 -28.27 3.70 31.96
N THR A 575 -27.63 4.30 30.95
CA THR A 575 -27.75 5.74 30.65
C THR A 575 -29.10 6.11 30.02
N SER A 576 -29.75 5.20 29.29
CA SER A 576 -31.12 5.40 28.77
C SER A 576 -32.23 5.40 29.86
N LYS A 577 -31.90 5.18 31.14
CA LYS A 577 -32.87 5.04 32.25
C LYS A 577 -32.62 5.98 33.44
N ARG A 578 -32.04 7.16 33.21
CA ARG A 578 -31.95 8.25 34.20
C ARG A 578 -32.37 9.60 33.64
#